data_AF-A0A455UJJ5-F1
#
_entry.id   AF-A0A455UJJ5-F1
#
_cell.length_a   1.000
_cell.length_b   1.000
_cell.length_c   1.000
_cell.angle_alpha   90.00
_cell.angle_beta   90.00
_cell.angle_gamma   90.00
#
_symmetry.space_group_name_H-M   'P 1'
#
loop_
_entity.id
_entity.type
_entity.pdbx_description
1 polymer ?
#
loop_
_entity_poly.entity_id
_entity_poly.type
_entity_poly.pdbx_seq_one_letter_code
_entity_poly.pdbx_strand_id
1 'polypeptide(L)' 'MRDVENADSEKNGTWQLGVSGDITLQQLPANTLYPLPNLLKHRRFSPALCGVTFEQQQLILLLDASKLSP' A
#
# COMPACT_ATOMS: atom_id res chain seq x y z
N MET A 1 -35.43 -11.68 22.33
CA MET A 1 -34.74 -11.89 21.05
C MET A 1 -33.71 -10.77 20.95
N ARG A 2 -32.52 -11.02 21.49
CA ARG A 2 -31.37 -10.10 21.49
C ARG A 2 -30.36 -10.79 20.59
N ASP A 3 -29.91 -10.10 19.55
CA ASP A 3 -28.59 -10.26 18.97
C ASP A 3 -28.25 -8.92 18.29
N VAL A 4 -27.81 -7.98 19.12
CA VAL A 4 -27.13 -6.74 18.72
C VAL A 4 -25.64 -7.09 18.73
N GLU A 5 -25.21 -7.96 17.81
CA GLU A 5 -23.82 -8.41 17.73
C GLU A 5 -23.57 -8.90 16.29
N ASN A 6 -23.20 -7.98 15.39
CA ASN A 6 -22.32 -8.32 14.26
C ASN A 6 -21.82 -7.15 13.39
N ALA A 7 -21.76 -5.92 13.90
CA ALA A 7 -21.20 -4.79 13.13
C ALA A 7 -19.65 -4.80 13.03
N ASP A 8 -18.96 -5.69 13.75
CA ASP A 8 -17.48 -5.74 13.77
C ASP A 8 -16.86 -6.93 13.00
N SER A 9 -17.66 -7.86 12.47
CA SER A 9 -17.13 -9.07 11.80
C SER A 9 -16.70 -8.87 10.35
N GLU A 10 -17.02 -7.74 9.71
CA GLU A 10 -16.67 -7.47 8.30
C GLU A 10 -15.28 -6.86 8.09
N LYS A 11 -14.59 -6.45 9.17
CA LYS A 11 -13.25 -5.84 9.07
C LYS A 11 -12.13 -6.83 8.71
N ASN A 12 -12.43 -8.13 8.68
CA ASN A 12 -11.47 -9.21 8.41
C ASN A 12 -11.79 -9.98 7.12
N GLY A 13 -12.60 -9.42 6.22
CA GLY A 13 -12.82 -10.00 4.90
C GLY A 13 -11.58 -9.90 4.01
N THR A 14 -11.29 -10.95 3.25
CA THR A 14 -10.29 -10.87 2.17
C THR A 14 -10.74 -9.80 1.18
N TRP A 15 -10.00 -8.70 1.10
CA TRP A 15 -10.25 -7.64 0.14
C TRP A 15 -9.35 -7.82 -1.09
N GLN A 16 -9.78 -7.27 -2.23
CA GLN A 16 -9.04 -7.33 -3.49
C GLN A 16 -8.63 -5.92 -3.90
N LEU A 17 -7.38 -5.75 -4.33
CA LEU A 17 -6.90 -4.48 -4.88
C LEU A 17 -7.20 -4.42 -6.38
N GLY A 18 -8.09 -3.51 -6.79
CA GLY A 18 -8.27 -3.19 -8.20
C GLY A 18 -7.06 -2.44 -8.72
N VAL A 19 -6.37 -2.98 -9.74
CA VAL A 19 -5.23 -2.33 -10.40
C VAL A 19 -5.61 -2.03 -11.85
N SER A 20 -5.37 -0.80 -12.28
CA SER A 20 -5.50 -0.42 -13.69
C SER A 20 -4.15 -0.63 -14.37
N GLY A 21 -3.99 -1.73 -15.11
CA GLY A 21 -2.78 -2.04 -15.87
C GLY A 21 -2.23 -3.44 -15.60
N ASP A 22 -1.08 -3.72 -16.20
CA ASP A 22 -0.42 -5.02 -16.06
C ASP A 22 0.20 -5.19 -14.67
N ILE A 23 0.11 -6.41 -14.14
CA ILE A 23 0.72 -6.79 -12.87
C ILE A 23 1.94 -7.66 -13.17
N THR A 24 3.11 -7.22 -12.72
CA THR A 24 4.36 -7.96 -12.89
C THR A 24 5.00 -8.22 -11.52
N LEU A 25 5.69 -9.35 -11.41
CA LEU A 25 6.54 -9.64 -10.27
C LEU A 25 7.96 -9.19 -10.58
N GLN A 26 8.51 -8.30 -9.76
CA GLN A 26 9.85 -7.75 -9.94
C GLN A 26 10.70 -7.95 -8.68
N GLN A 27 11.99 -8.18 -8.88
CA GLN A 27 12.99 -8.16 -7.80
C GLN A 27 13.70 -6.81 -7.81
N LEU A 28 13.61 -6.10 -6.68
CA LEU A 28 14.26 -4.81 -6.50
C LEU A 28 15.43 -4.94 -5.52
N PRO A 29 16.65 -4.50 -5.87
CA PRO A 29 17.77 -4.45 -4.93
C PRO A 29 17.46 -3.54 -3.73
N ALA A 30 17.77 -3.98 -2.51
CA ALA A 30 17.43 -3.22 -1.30
C ALA A 30 18.08 -1.83 -1.25
N ASN A 31 19.25 -1.66 -1.87
CA ASN A 31 19.98 -0.39 -1.93
C ASN A 31 19.34 0.65 -2.89
N THR A 32 18.37 0.27 -3.72
CA THR A 32 17.61 1.20 -4.57
C THR A 32 16.29 1.62 -3.93
N LEU A 33 15.97 1.11 -2.74
CA LEU A 33 14.77 1.45 -2.00
C LEU A 33 15.07 2.67 -1.11
N TYR A 34 14.43 3.79 -1.42
CA TYR A 34 14.59 5.02 -0.67
C TYR A 34 13.38 5.23 0.25
N PRO A 35 13.59 5.56 1.53
CA PRO A 35 12.48 5.92 2.41
C PRO A 35 11.79 7.19 1.91
N LEU A 36 10.50 7.36 2.24
CA LEU A 36 9.80 8.58 1.87
C LEU A 36 10.53 9.83 2.43
N PRO A 37 10.84 10.84 1.59
CA PRO A 37 11.31 12.15 2.04
C PRO A 37 10.36 12.76 3.07
N ASN A 38 10.89 13.46 4.07
CA ASN A 38 10.07 14.03 5.16
C ASN A 38 8.94 14.93 4.64
N LEU A 39 9.19 15.71 3.59
CA LEU A 39 8.15 16.54 2.99
C LEU A 39 6.97 15.70 2.46
N LEU A 40 7.26 14.57 1.81
CA LEU A 40 6.24 13.65 1.31
C LEU A 40 5.56 12.89 2.46
N LYS A 41 6.27 12.55 3.54
CA LYS A 41 5.66 11.90 4.73
C LYS A 41 4.54 12.76 5.33
N HIS A 42 4.76 14.07 5.46
CA HIS A 42 3.79 14.98 6.08
C HIS A 42 2.60 15.31 5.16
N ARG A 43 2.76 15.13 3.85
CA ARG A 43 1.70 15.39 2.85
C ARG A 43 1.15 14.11 2.24
N ARG A 44 1.39 12.98 2.88
CA ARG A 44 1.08 11.67 2.34
C ARG A 44 -0.42 11.42 2.34
N PHE A 45 -0.94 11.00 1.19
CA PHE A 45 -2.36 10.69 1.03
C PHE A 45 -2.74 9.30 1.57
N SER A 46 -1.86 8.30 1.41
CA SER A 46 -2.14 6.92 1.83
C SER A 46 -1.19 6.44 2.94
N PRO A 47 -1.72 5.84 4.03
CA PRO A 47 -0.90 5.26 5.09
C PRO A 47 -0.03 4.07 4.65
N ALA A 48 -0.27 3.53 3.45
CA ALA A 48 0.54 2.47 2.86
C ALA A 48 1.79 2.98 2.12
N LEU A 49 1.83 4.25 1.66
CA LEU A 49 2.97 4.76 0.90
C LEU A 49 4.23 4.91 1.77
N CYS A 50 5.21 4.03 1.61
CA CYS A 50 6.32 3.85 2.55
C CYS A 50 7.70 4.20 1.98
N GLY A 51 7.87 4.13 0.67
CA GLY A 51 9.14 4.41 0.00
C GLY A 51 8.97 4.80 -1.46
N VAL A 52 10.10 5.03 -2.11
CA VAL A 52 10.22 5.22 -3.55
C VAL A 52 11.41 4.44 -4.10
N THR A 53 11.35 4.06 -5.37
CA THR A 53 12.49 3.53 -6.13
C THR A 53 12.51 4.17 -7.51
N PHE A 54 13.61 3.99 -8.23
CA PHE A 54 13.74 4.40 -9.63
C PHE A 54 14.04 3.17 -10.48
N GLU A 55 13.19 2.91 -11.47
CA GLU A 55 13.40 1.86 -12.47
C GLU A 55 13.23 2.50 -13.84
N GLN A 56 14.18 2.29 -14.77
CA GLN A 56 14.08 2.79 -16.15
C GLN A 56 13.73 4.30 -16.25
N GLN A 57 14.33 5.13 -15.39
CA GLN A 57 14.07 6.58 -15.28
C GLN A 57 12.63 6.94 -14.86
N GLN A 58 11.86 5.98 -14.36
CA GLN A 58 10.55 6.18 -13.78
C GLN A 58 10.63 6.15 -12.26
N LEU A 59 9.92 7.09 -11.63
CA LEU A 59 9.71 7.09 -10.19
C LEU A 59 8.59 6.10 -9.87
N ILE A 60 8.92 5.08 -9.09
CA ILE A 60 7.96 4.09 -8.61
C ILE A 60 7.70 4.34 -7.12
N LEU A 61 6.42 4.37 -6.76
CA LEU A 61 5.96 4.50 -5.38
C LEU A 61 5.77 3.13 -4.74
N LEU A 62 6.33 2.94 -3.54
CA LEU A 62 6.25 1.67 -2.83
C LEU A 62 5.12 1.72 -1.80
N LEU A 63 4.19 0.77 -1.91
CA LEU A 63 3.06 0.60 -0.99
C LEU A 63 3.29 -0.62 -0.10
N ASP A 64 3.15 -0.43 1.21
CA ASP A 64 3.12 -1.51 2.18
C ASP A 64 1.74 -2.16 2.21
N ALA A 65 1.64 -3.38 1.67
CA ALA A 65 0.39 -4.11 1.56
C ALA A 65 -0.28 -4.38 2.91
N SER A 66 0.50 -4.50 4.00
CA SER A 66 -0.05 -4.72 5.35
C SER A 66 -0.83 -3.51 5.89
N LYS A 67 -0.61 -2.33 5.30
CA LYS A 67 -1.25 -1.06 5.66
C LYS A 67 -2.34 -0.64 4.68
N LEU A 68 -2.61 -1.45 3.66
CA LEU A 68 -3.74 -1.23 2.77
C LEU A 68 -5.00 -1.74 3.46
N SER A 69 -6.05 -0.91 3.41
CA SER A 69 -7.39 -1.21 3.91
C SER A 69 -8.41 -0.84 2.83
N PRO A 70 -9.54 -1.55 2.74
CA PRO A 70 -10.65 -1.18 1.86
C PRO A 70 -11.26 0.19 2.20
#